data_AF-A0AAW1LAA1-F1
#
_entry.id   AF-A0AAW1LAA1-F1
#
_cell.length_a   1.000
_cell.length_b   1.000
_cell.length_c   1.000
_cell.angle_alpha   90.00
_cell.angle_beta   90.00
_cell.angle_gamma   90.00
#
_symmetry.space_group_name_H-M   'P 1'
#
loop_
_entity.id
_entity.type
_entity.pdbx_description
1 polymer ?
#
loop_
_entity_poly.entity_id
_entity_poly.type
_entity_poly.pdbx_seq_one_letter_code
_entity_poly.pdbx_strand_id
1 'polypeptide(L)'
;MTDLIHLQAQMADADKKDYAKVIKEFEQYCNPKQNVLYERFRFYNRSKELGETFEHYIQELKSLIKSYKDEMLKDRIIFGCSDKHLQEKLLNLKNIELKEVIDTCRNYEITKKQVKVIQNDKVDIPVNAVKAERLK
;
A
#
# COMPACT_ATOMS: atom_id res chain seq x y z
N MET A 1 31.20 50.04 -3.28
CA MET A 1 30.01 49.54 -2.54
C MET A 1 29.43 48.30 -3.21
N THR A 2 29.39 48.25 -4.55
CA THR A 2 29.00 47.07 -5.36
C THR A 2 29.89 45.85 -5.15
N ASP A 3 31.20 46.04 -4.96
CA ASP A 3 32.16 44.94 -4.76
C ASP A 3 31.95 44.16 -3.44
N LEU A 4 31.46 44.85 -2.39
CA LEU A 4 31.21 44.23 -1.09
C LEU A 4 29.95 43.36 -1.11
N ILE A 5 28.94 43.79 -1.88
CA ILE A 5 27.72 43.01 -2.15
C ILE A 5 28.03 41.80 -3.03
N HIS A 6 28.90 41.94 -4.03
CA HIS A 6 29.34 40.80 -4.86
C HIS A 6 30.15 39.77 -4.06
N LEU A 7 31.03 40.20 -3.17
CA LEU A 7 31.80 39.30 -2.32
C LEU A 7 30.88 38.52 -1.36
N GLN A 8 29.90 39.19 -0.75
CA GLN A 8 28.91 38.53 0.12
C GLN A 8 28.01 37.54 -0.64
N ALA A 9 27.62 37.87 -1.88
CA ALA A 9 26.84 36.95 -2.72
C ALA A 9 27.67 35.71 -3.11
N GLN A 10 28.95 35.88 -3.46
CA GLN A 10 29.86 34.77 -3.77
C GLN A 10 30.12 33.87 -2.57
N MET A 11 30.29 34.43 -1.37
CA MET A 11 30.44 33.67 -0.14
C MET A 11 29.16 32.90 0.22
N ALA A 12 27.99 33.52 0.08
CA ALA A 12 26.70 32.86 0.32
C ALA A 12 26.43 31.71 -0.69
N ASP A 13 26.87 31.86 -1.94
CA ASP A 13 26.78 30.79 -2.95
C ASP A 13 27.81 29.68 -2.74
N ALA A 14 29.00 30.00 -2.21
CA ALA A 14 30.00 29.02 -1.79
C ALA A 14 29.49 28.17 -0.61
N ASP A 15 28.94 28.81 0.42
CA ASP A 15 28.35 28.12 1.58
C ASP A 15 27.17 27.22 1.18
N LYS A 16 26.31 27.68 0.26
CA LYS A 16 25.24 26.86 -0.31
C LYS A 16 25.76 25.65 -1.09
N LYS A 17 26.84 25.81 -1.86
CA LYS A 17 27.46 24.70 -2.59
C LYS A 17 28.07 23.67 -1.65
N ASP A 18 28.71 24.11 -0.58
CA ASP A 18 29.25 23.21 0.44
C ASP A 18 28.14 22.50 1.21
N TYR A 19 27.06 23.19 1.58
CA TYR A 19 25.91 22.56 2.20
C TYR A 19 25.23 21.53 1.28
N ALA A 20 25.02 21.86 0.00
CA ALA A 20 24.48 20.92 -0.98
C ALA A 20 25.40 19.72 -1.20
N LYS A 21 26.72 19.92 -1.15
CA LYS A 21 27.71 18.85 -1.22
C LYS A 21 27.63 17.93 0.01
N VAL A 22 27.54 18.49 1.21
CA VAL A 22 27.37 17.72 2.46
C VAL A 22 26.08 16.91 2.42
N ILE A 23 24.95 17.49 2.00
CA ILE A 23 23.70 16.73 1.83
C ILE A 23 23.89 15.59 0.83
N LYS A 24 24.51 15.86 -0.32
CA LYS A 24 24.73 14.83 -1.36
C LYS A 24 25.64 13.70 -0.88
N GLU A 25 26.72 14.01 -0.18
CA GLU A 25 27.63 13.02 0.40
C GLU A 25 26.94 12.23 1.51
N PHE A 26 26.15 12.89 2.37
CA PHE A 26 25.34 12.25 3.40
C PHE A 26 24.29 11.32 2.78
N GLU A 27 23.58 11.76 1.74
CA GLU A 27 22.65 10.92 0.98
C GLU A 27 23.36 9.71 0.35
N GLN A 28 24.55 9.89 -0.24
CA GLN A 28 25.32 8.78 -0.82
C GLN A 28 25.84 7.80 0.24
N TYR A 29 26.20 8.30 1.42
CA TYR A 29 26.68 7.49 2.53
C TYR A 29 25.54 6.72 3.21
N CYS A 30 24.40 7.38 3.46
CA CYS A 30 23.23 6.80 4.12
C CYS A 30 22.32 6.01 3.19
N ASN A 31 22.34 6.30 1.88
CA ASN A 31 21.80 5.46 0.82
C ASN A 31 22.96 4.99 -0.07
N PRO A 32 23.78 4.01 0.38
CA PRO A 32 24.72 3.36 -0.53
C PRO A 32 23.95 2.92 -1.76
N LYS A 33 24.50 3.17 -2.98
CA LYS A 33 23.84 2.94 -4.27
C LYS A 33 22.91 1.73 -4.20
N GLN A 34 21.61 1.99 -4.00
CA GLN A 34 20.65 0.91 -3.88
C GLN A 34 20.70 0.13 -5.17
N ASN A 35 20.84 -1.20 -5.06
CA ASN A 35 20.74 -2.04 -6.22
C ASN A 35 19.28 -1.98 -6.71
N VAL A 36 19.03 -1.12 -7.69
CA VAL A 36 17.71 -0.86 -8.24
C VAL A 36 17.06 -2.16 -8.73
N LEU A 37 17.86 -3.10 -9.25
CA LEU A 37 17.37 -4.41 -9.67
C LEU A 37 16.93 -5.25 -8.47
N TYR A 38 17.66 -5.19 -7.36
CA TYR A 38 17.30 -5.89 -6.13
C TYR A 38 16.02 -5.34 -5.51
N GLU A 39 15.84 -4.02 -5.41
CA GLU A 39 14.59 -3.44 -4.88
C GLU A 39 13.40 -3.74 -5.79
N ARG A 40 13.60 -3.68 -7.11
CA ARG A 40 12.58 -4.08 -8.08
C ARG A 40 12.22 -5.56 -7.94
N PHE A 41 13.23 -6.43 -7.77
CA PHE A 41 13.03 -7.84 -7.51
C PHE A 41 12.22 -8.04 -6.22
N ARG A 42 12.56 -7.38 -5.12
CA ARG A 42 11.82 -7.45 -3.86
C ARG A 42 10.37 -7.00 -4.03
N PHE A 43 10.15 -5.87 -4.70
CA PHE A 43 8.81 -5.37 -5.00
C PHE A 43 7.96 -6.40 -5.74
N TYR A 44 8.46 -6.96 -6.84
CA TYR A 44 7.71 -7.93 -7.64
C TYR A 44 7.50 -9.27 -6.95
N ASN A 45 8.42 -9.68 -6.06
CA ASN A 45 8.25 -10.90 -5.27
C ASN A 45 7.36 -10.71 -4.03
N ARG A 46 7.04 -9.47 -3.64
CA ARG A 46 6.25 -9.20 -2.44
C ARG A 46 4.77 -9.54 -2.66
N SER A 47 4.30 -10.66 -2.12
CA SER A 47 2.90 -11.07 -2.07
C SER A 47 2.31 -10.80 -0.70
N LYS A 48 0.99 -10.55 -0.61
CA LYS A 48 0.33 -10.34 0.68
C LYS A 48 0.35 -11.64 1.50
N GLU A 49 0.84 -11.57 2.73
CA GLU A 49 0.97 -12.73 3.61
C GLU A 49 -0.39 -13.15 4.20
N LEU A 50 -0.44 -14.40 4.71
CA LEU A 50 -1.62 -14.90 5.40
C LEU A 50 -1.80 -14.13 6.73
N GLY A 51 -3.00 -13.57 6.93
CA GLY A 51 -3.30 -12.78 8.13
C GLY A 51 -2.78 -11.34 8.12
N GLU A 52 -1.92 -10.97 7.16
CA GLU A 52 -1.48 -9.58 6.97
C GLU A 52 -2.67 -8.66 6.67
N THR A 53 -2.64 -7.42 7.14
CA THR A 53 -3.65 -6.41 6.77
C THR A 53 -3.33 -5.78 5.42
N PHE A 54 -4.36 -5.36 4.68
CA PHE A 54 -4.14 -4.69 3.41
C PHE A 54 -3.34 -3.39 3.54
N GLU A 55 -3.52 -2.61 4.62
CA GLU A 55 -2.76 -1.38 4.85
C GLU A 55 -1.26 -1.64 5.02
N HIS A 56 -0.91 -2.64 5.83
CA HIS A 56 0.49 -3.02 6.02
C HIS A 56 1.12 -3.46 4.69
N TYR A 57 0.39 -4.28 3.92
CA TYR A 57 0.85 -4.73 2.61
C TYR A 57 1.15 -3.56 1.65
N ILE A 58 0.24 -2.58 1.55
CA ILE A 58 0.43 -1.39 0.70
C ILE A 58 1.58 -0.52 1.20
N GLN A 59 1.72 -0.35 2.51
CA GLN A 59 2.81 0.43 3.09
C GLN A 59 4.17 -0.19 2.76
N GLU A 60 4.29 -1.51 2.87
CA GLU A 60 5.49 -2.25 2.48
C GLU A 60 5.76 -2.16 0.98
N LEU A 61 4.76 -2.33 0.12
CA LEU A 61 4.95 -2.15 -1.32
C LEU A 61 5.44 -0.74 -1.66
N LYS A 62 4.94 0.27 -0.94
CA LYS A 62 5.38 1.65 -1.14
C LYS A 62 6.80 1.88 -0.65
N SER A 63 7.22 1.26 0.46
CA SER A 63 8.59 1.40 0.96
C SER A 63 9.64 0.81 0.02
N LEU A 64 9.26 -0.16 -0.81
CA LEU A 64 10.15 -0.87 -1.75
C LEU A 64 10.45 -0.12 -3.05
N ILE A 65 9.72 0.96 -3.37
CA ILE A 65 9.97 1.75 -4.58
C ILE A 65 9.93 3.25 -4.25
N LYS A 66 11.09 3.92 -4.34
CA LYS A 66 11.20 5.38 -4.12
C LYS A 66 10.52 6.23 -5.19
N SER A 67 10.39 5.73 -6.42
CA SER A 67 9.72 6.43 -7.52
C SER A 67 8.52 5.62 -7.99
N TYR A 68 7.35 5.96 -7.44
CA TYR A 68 6.09 5.30 -7.72
C TYR A 68 5.68 5.50 -9.17
N LYS A 69 5.36 4.40 -9.85
CA LYS A 69 4.42 4.44 -10.96
C LYS A 69 3.15 3.77 -10.47
N ASP A 70 2.05 4.52 -10.44
CA ASP A 70 0.74 4.01 -10.03
C ASP A 70 0.37 2.72 -10.77
N GLU A 71 0.73 2.62 -12.05
CA GLU A 71 0.60 1.39 -12.85
C GLU A 71 1.30 0.19 -12.22
N MET A 72 2.57 0.34 -11.80
CA MET A 72 3.31 -0.76 -11.19
C MET A 72 2.68 -1.22 -9.87
N LEU A 73 2.15 -0.27 -9.10
CA LEU A 73 1.50 -0.58 -7.83
C LEU A 73 0.15 -1.28 -8.06
N LYS A 74 -0.65 -0.82 -9.03
CA LYS A 74 -1.89 -1.48 -9.46
C LYS A 74 -1.62 -2.92 -9.89
N ASP A 75 -0.66 -3.12 -10.81
CA ASP A 75 -0.26 -4.45 -11.28
C ASP A 75 0.14 -5.33 -10.11
N ARG A 76 0.99 -4.82 -9.21
CA ARG A 76 1.48 -5.59 -8.08
C ARG A 76 0.38 -5.98 -7.10
N ILE A 77 -0.59 -5.10 -6.82
CA ILE A 77 -1.74 -5.43 -5.98
C ILE A 77 -2.54 -6.58 -6.59
N ILE A 78 -2.79 -6.54 -7.90
CA ILE A 78 -3.56 -7.58 -8.60
C ILE A 78 -2.81 -8.92 -8.61
N PHE A 79 -1.52 -8.92 -8.99
CA PHE A 79 -0.70 -10.13 -9.04
C PHE A 79 -0.36 -10.69 -7.64
N GLY A 80 -0.24 -9.82 -6.64
CA GLY A 80 0.06 -10.18 -5.26
C GLY A 80 -1.17 -10.57 -4.43
N CYS A 81 -2.37 -10.46 -4.99
CA CYS A 81 -3.62 -10.83 -4.33
C CYS A 81 -3.81 -12.35 -4.29
N SER A 82 -3.83 -12.91 -3.08
CA SER A 82 -4.08 -14.34 -2.85
C SER A 82 -5.56 -14.73 -2.90
N ASP A 83 -6.47 -13.78 -2.64
CA ASP A 83 -7.92 -14.02 -2.70
C ASP A 83 -8.41 -13.91 -4.15
N LYS A 84 -8.90 -15.03 -4.70
CA LYS A 84 -9.32 -15.12 -6.11
C LYS A 84 -10.56 -14.31 -6.43
N HIS A 85 -11.50 -14.18 -5.49
CA HIS A 85 -12.69 -13.36 -5.69
C HIS A 85 -12.34 -11.87 -5.70
N LEU A 86 -11.43 -11.45 -4.83
CA LEU A 86 -10.91 -10.08 -4.86
C LEU A 86 -10.13 -9.82 -6.16
N GLN A 87 -9.27 -10.76 -6.56
CA GLN A 87 -8.50 -10.65 -7.81
C GLN A 87 -9.42 -10.50 -9.03
N GLU A 88 -10.47 -11.32 -9.13
CA GLU A 88 -11.49 -11.20 -10.18
C GLU A 88 -12.22 -9.85 -10.14
N LYS A 89 -12.60 -9.39 -8.94
CA LYS A 89 -13.24 -8.08 -8.77
C LYS A 89 -12.35 -6.93 -9.24
N LEU A 90 -11.06 -6.98 -8.93
CA LEU A 90 -10.07 -5.98 -9.36
C LEU A 90 -9.87 -5.97 -10.88
N LEU A 91 -9.81 -7.14 -11.52
CA LEU A 91 -9.67 -7.29 -12.97
C LEU A 91 -10.89 -6.77 -13.75
N ASN A 92 -12.05 -6.68 -13.11
CA ASN A 92 -13.28 -6.16 -13.72
C ASN A 92 -13.45 -4.64 -13.63
N LEU A 93 -12.57 -3.92 -12.91
CA LEU A 93 -12.59 -2.46 -12.84
C LEU A 93 -12.16 -1.86 -14.19
N LYS A 94 -12.88 -0.85 -14.71
CA LYS A 94 -12.56 -0.17 -16.00
C LYS A 94 -11.95 1.21 -15.73
N ASN A 95 -10.82 1.52 -16.40
CA ASN A 95 -10.07 2.79 -16.29
C ASN A 95 -9.69 3.18 -14.85
N ILE A 96 -8.66 2.52 -14.35
CA ILE A 96 -8.40 2.41 -12.93
C ILE A 96 -7.42 3.48 -12.46
N GLU A 97 -7.89 4.42 -11.64
CA GLU A 97 -7.01 5.20 -10.75
C GLU A 97 -6.51 4.30 -9.61
N LEU A 98 -5.26 4.47 -9.18
CA LEU A 98 -4.69 3.69 -8.07
C LEU A 98 -5.55 3.75 -6.80
N LYS A 99 -6.20 4.90 -6.55
CA LYS A 99 -7.10 5.09 -5.43
C LYS A 99 -8.26 4.10 -5.43
N GLU A 100 -8.87 3.86 -6.59
CA GLU A 100 -10.03 2.95 -6.71
C GLU A 100 -9.64 1.50 -6.42
N VAL A 101 -8.44 1.06 -6.82
CA VAL A 101 -7.88 -0.25 -6.46
C VAL A 101 -7.75 -0.38 -4.94
N ILE A 102 -7.11 0.61 -4.32
CA ILE A 102 -6.85 0.62 -2.87
C ILE A 102 -8.18 0.60 -2.11
N ASP A 103 -9.14 1.45 -2.49
CA ASP A 103 -10.44 1.54 -1.84
C ASP A 103 -11.25 0.24 -2.03
N THR A 104 -11.17 -0.39 -3.20
CA THR A 104 -11.80 -1.69 -3.45
C THR A 104 -11.25 -2.77 -2.52
N CYS A 105 -9.93 -2.85 -2.38
CA CYS A 105 -9.28 -3.81 -1.48
C CYS A 105 -9.61 -3.56 0.00
N ARG A 106 -9.61 -2.30 0.44
CA ARG A 106 -10.00 -1.91 1.81
C ARG A 106 -11.44 -2.31 2.11
N ASN A 107 -12.36 -1.94 1.23
CA ASN A 107 -13.78 -2.27 1.37
C ASN A 107 -13.97 -3.78 1.40
N TYR A 108 -13.27 -4.53 0.55
CA TYR A 108 -13.33 -5.98 0.55
C TYR A 108 -12.87 -6.59 1.88
N GLU A 109 -11.76 -6.11 2.46
CA GLU A 109 -11.28 -6.61 3.76
C GLU A 109 -12.29 -6.33 4.88
N ILE A 110 -12.88 -5.12 4.89
CA ILE A 110 -13.91 -4.73 5.87
C ILE A 110 -15.17 -5.58 5.70
N THR A 111 -15.72 -5.68 4.48
CA THR A 111 -16.91 -6.50 4.19
C THR A 111 -16.67 -7.95 4.60
N LYS A 112 -15.49 -8.52 4.30
CA LYS A 112 -15.17 -9.91 4.67
C LYS A 112 -15.14 -10.11 6.19
N LYS A 113 -14.67 -9.12 6.96
CA LYS A 113 -14.73 -9.13 8.43
C LYS A 113 -16.18 -9.05 8.92
N GLN A 114 -16.97 -8.12 8.39
CA GLN A 114 -18.38 -7.92 8.78
C GLN A 114 -19.26 -9.14 8.45
N VAL A 115 -19.11 -9.73 7.27
CA VAL A 115 -19.86 -10.94 6.85
C VAL A 115 -19.59 -12.10 7.79
N LYS A 116 -18.35 -12.28 8.27
CA LYS A 116 -18.02 -13.32 9.26
C LYS A 116 -18.74 -13.11 10.58
N VAL A 117 -18.86 -11.86 11.05
CA VAL A 117 -19.63 -11.53 12.27
C VAL A 117 -21.10 -11.89 12.07
N ILE A 118 -21.71 -11.45 10.95
CA ILE A 118 -23.11 -11.73 10.63
C ILE A 118 -23.39 -13.25 10.55
N GLN A 119 -22.46 -14.03 10.00
CA GLN A 119 -22.60 -15.49 9.91
C GLN A 119 -22.46 -16.16 11.27
N ASN A 120 -21.54 -15.68 12.12
CA ASN A 120 -21.34 -16.21 13.46
C ASN A 120 -22.47 -15.83 14.43
N ASP A 121 -23.16 -14.71 14.22
CA ASP A 121 -24.31 -14.31 15.03
C ASP A 121 -25.59 -15.14 14.76
N LYS A 122 -25.60 -16.00 13.74
CA LYS A 122 -26.71 -16.93 13.44
C LYS A 122 -26.67 -18.21 14.28
N VAL A 123 -26.38 -18.12 15.58
CA VAL A 123 -26.46 -19.27 16.52
C VAL A 123 -27.93 -19.58 16.86
N ASP A 124 -28.38 -20.73 16.35
CA ASP A 124 -29.45 -21.64 16.80
C ASP A 124 -30.70 -21.08 17.51
N ILE A 125 -31.74 -20.79 16.72
CA ILE A 125 -33.13 -20.91 17.21
C ILE A 125 -33.69 -22.23 16.67
N PRO A 126 -33.88 -23.27 17.50
CA PRO A 126 -34.49 -24.52 17.05
C PRO A 126 -35.99 -24.29 16.73
N VAL A 127 -36.33 -24.30 15.45
CA VAL A 127 -37.67 -23.97 14.91
C VAL A 127 -38.69 -25.13 15.05
N ASN A 128 -38.64 -25.93 16.11
CA ASN A 128 -39.40 -27.19 16.20
C ASN A 128 -40.38 -27.31 17.37
N ALA A 129 -41.08 -26.23 17.75
CA ALA A 129 -42.03 -26.22 18.88
C ALA A 129 -43.49 -25.89 18.52
N VAL A 130 -43.94 -26.05 17.26
CA VAL A 130 -45.34 -25.75 16.88
C VAL A 130 -46.03 -26.92 16.15
N LYS A 131 -46.00 -28.14 16.71
CA LYS A 131 -46.90 -29.24 16.31
C LYS A 131 -47.18 -30.23 17.45
N ALA A 132 -47.73 -29.76 18.57
CA ALA A 132 -48.26 -30.71 19.57
C ALA A 132 -49.29 -30.07 20.52
N GLU A 133 -50.29 -29.35 20.03
CA GLU A 133 -51.38 -28.92 20.92
C GLU A 133 -52.67 -28.58 20.14
N ARG A 134 -53.20 -29.55 19.40
CA ARG A 134 -54.62 -29.61 19.03
C ARG A 134 -55.06 -31.07 18.90
N LEU A 135 -55.20 -31.73 20.04
CA LEU A 135 -56.04 -32.91 20.19
C LEU A 135 -56.43 -32.99 21.66
N LYS A 136 -57.54 -32.32 21.99
CA LYS A 136 -58.58 -32.73 22.93
C LYS A 136 -59.78 -31.83 22.73
#